data_AF-A0A2C6E374-F1
#
_entry.id   AF-A0A2C6E374-F1
#
_cell.length_a   1.000
_cell.length_b   1.000
_cell.length_c   1.000
_cell.angle_alpha   90.00
_cell.angle_beta   90.00
_cell.angle_gamma   90.00
#
_symmetry.space_group_name_H-M   'P 1'
#
loop_
_entity.id
_entity.type
_entity.pdbx_description
1 polymer ?
#
loop_
_entity_poly.entity_id
_entity_poly.type
_entity_poly.pdbx_seq_one_letter_code
_entity_poly.pdbx_strand_id
1 'polypeptide(L)'
;MSLFSHLELVEDKRSSINQHHDLADVLFLIISAVLSGCEGWKDIEVFGHSKLPWLRQFRAFKHGIPTRHSIARILKTVETDSLVLALFSWVNEQRSQSGKPIIAFDGKTLRGASKKREDNLHLVSAFDCESGLTLYQRTV
;
A
#
# COMPACT_ATOMS: atom_id res chain seq x y z
N MET A 1 -4.19 -13.09 -10.02
CA MET A 1 -3.09 -13.40 -9.08
C MET A 1 -3.52 -12.95 -7.68
N SER A 2 -2.84 -13.41 -6.64
CA SER A 2 -3.11 -12.94 -5.28
C SER A 2 -2.44 -11.59 -5.03
N LEU A 3 -2.86 -10.86 -4.00
CA LEU A 3 -2.20 -9.63 -3.54
C LEU A 3 -0.69 -9.83 -3.36
N PHE A 4 -0.26 -10.97 -2.83
CA PHE A 4 1.14 -11.25 -2.53
C PHE A 4 2.01 -11.28 -3.79
N SER A 5 1.51 -11.83 -4.89
CA SER A 5 2.25 -11.84 -6.16
C SER A 5 2.52 -10.44 -6.68
N HIS A 6 1.63 -9.47 -6.42
CA HIS A 6 1.84 -8.08 -6.79
C HIS A 6 2.80 -7.37 -5.81
N LEU A 7 2.69 -7.64 -4.50
CA LEU A 7 3.61 -7.09 -3.51
C LEU A 7 5.05 -7.58 -3.67
N GLU A 8 5.26 -8.80 -4.16
CA GLU A 8 6.59 -9.36 -4.45
C GLU A 8 7.29 -8.69 -5.64
N LEU A 9 6.57 -7.93 -6.48
CA LEU A 9 7.17 -7.14 -7.56
C LEU A 9 7.81 -5.84 -7.05
N VAL A 10 7.52 -5.45 -5.81
CA VAL A 10 8.13 -4.27 -5.18
C VAL A 10 9.58 -4.58 -4.88
N GLU A 11 10.49 -3.83 -5.51
CA GLU A 11 11.92 -3.99 -5.34
C GLU A 11 12.35 -3.73 -3.89
N ASP A 12 13.06 -4.70 -3.29
CA ASP A 12 13.67 -4.53 -1.98
C ASP A 12 15.07 -3.92 -2.10
N LYS A 13 15.14 -2.60 -1.94
CA LYS A 13 16.39 -1.83 -2.03
C LYS A 13 17.27 -1.92 -0.77
N ARG A 14 16.86 -2.69 0.24
CA ARG A 14 17.67 -2.89 1.45
C ARG A 14 18.92 -3.70 1.11
N SER A 15 19.98 -3.49 1.87
CA SER A 15 21.13 -4.39 1.82
C SER A 15 20.70 -5.80 2.23
N SER A 16 21.26 -6.82 1.58
CA SER A 16 21.07 -8.23 1.97
C SER A 16 21.62 -8.55 3.37
N ILE A 17 22.43 -7.65 3.95
CA ILE A 17 22.97 -7.79 5.30
C ILE A 17 21.86 -7.43 6.32
N ASN A 18 21.63 -8.32 7.28
CA ASN A 18 20.65 -8.15 8.37
C ASN A 18 19.19 -7.95 7.89
N GLN A 19 18.85 -8.47 6.71
CA GLN A 19 17.49 -8.47 6.17
C GLN A 19 16.66 -9.62 6.79
N HIS A 20 16.29 -9.47 8.06
CA HIS A 20 15.54 -10.51 8.79
C HIS A 20 14.08 -10.61 8.39
N HIS A 21 13.45 -9.52 7.97
CA HIS A 21 12.03 -9.51 7.61
C HIS A 21 11.87 -9.40 6.11
N ASP A 22 11.14 -10.35 5.53
CA ASP A 22 10.71 -10.33 4.14
C ASP A 22 9.88 -9.08 3.84
N LEU A 23 10.11 -8.43 2.69
CA LEU A 23 9.45 -7.17 2.37
C LEU A 23 7.95 -7.32 2.22
N ALA A 24 7.48 -8.37 1.51
CA ALA A 24 6.07 -8.60 1.31
C ALA A 24 5.35 -8.95 2.62
N ASP A 25 6.00 -9.64 3.56
CA ASP A 25 5.48 -9.85 4.93
C ASP A 25 5.23 -8.50 5.65
N VAL A 26 6.21 -7.58 5.55
CA VAL A 26 6.12 -6.25 6.19
C VAL A 26 5.07 -5.37 5.51
N LEU A 27 5.00 -5.35 4.19
CA LEU A 27 3.98 -4.61 3.44
C LEU A 27 2.58 -5.13 3.75
N PHE A 28 2.39 -6.45 3.80
CA PHE A 28 1.13 -7.06 4.19
C PHE A 28 0.71 -6.70 5.62
N LEU A 29 1.65 -6.69 6.57
CA LEU A 29 1.40 -6.24 7.94
C LEU A 29 0.92 -4.79 7.98
N ILE A 30 1.60 -3.89 7.28
CA ILE A 30 1.26 -2.46 7.23
C ILE A 30 -0.13 -2.26 6.65
N ILE A 31 -0.42 -2.88 5.49
CA ILE A 31 -1.73 -2.78 4.83
C ILE A 31 -2.84 -3.29 5.76
N SER A 32 -2.66 -4.46 6.38
CA SER A 32 -3.64 -5.05 7.28
C SER A 32 -3.92 -4.17 8.51
N ALA A 33 -2.86 -3.60 9.09
CA ALA A 33 -2.98 -2.73 10.26
C ALA A 33 -3.67 -1.41 9.92
N VAL A 34 -3.27 -0.76 8.82
CA VAL A 34 -3.86 0.51 8.37
C VAL A 34 -5.33 0.35 8.02
N LEU A 35 -5.71 -0.72 7.31
CA LEU A 35 -7.11 -1.04 7.02
C LEU A 35 -7.92 -1.35 8.29
N SER A 36 -7.25 -1.76 9.37
CA SER A 36 -7.86 -1.96 10.69
C SER A 36 -7.90 -0.70 11.55
N GLY A 37 -7.50 0.46 11.00
CA GLY A 37 -7.54 1.76 11.68
C GLY A 37 -6.28 2.12 12.47
N CYS A 38 -5.14 1.43 12.27
CA CYS A 38 -3.88 1.83 12.89
C CYS A 38 -3.26 3.02 12.15
N GLU A 39 -2.89 4.08 12.89
CA GLU A 39 -2.37 5.33 12.31
C GLU A 39 -0.85 5.51 12.50
N GLY A 40 -0.24 4.83 13.48
CA GLY A 40 1.18 4.98 13.80
C GLY A 40 2.00 3.69 13.76
N TRP A 41 3.34 3.83 13.65
CA TRP A 41 4.27 2.68 13.65
C TRP A 41 4.15 1.80 14.89
N LYS A 42 3.92 2.42 16.05
CA LYS A 42 3.71 1.69 17.32
C LYS A 42 2.41 0.88 17.26
N ASP A 43 1.36 1.44 16.67
CA ASP A 43 0.07 0.77 16.56
C ASP A 43 0.17 -0.42 15.61
N ILE A 44 0.91 -0.28 14.50
CA ILE A 44 1.18 -1.38 13.56
C ILE A 44 1.97 -2.51 14.24
N GLU A 45 2.98 -2.19 15.05
CA GLU A 45 3.72 -3.20 15.84
C GLU A 45 2.79 -3.93 16.82
N VAL A 46 1.97 -3.20 17.57
CA VAL A 46 0.98 -3.77 18.51
C VAL A 46 -0.05 -4.63 17.78
N PHE A 47 -0.60 -4.16 16.67
CA PHE A 47 -1.50 -4.91 15.80
C PHE A 47 -0.84 -6.20 15.35
N GLY A 48 0.39 -6.12 14.83
CA GLY A 48 1.15 -7.27 14.36
C GLY A 48 1.31 -8.33 15.44
N HIS A 49 1.69 -7.95 16.66
CA HIS A 49 1.78 -8.90 17.77
C HIS A 49 0.43 -9.51 18.14
N SER A 50 -0.63 -8.69 18.20
CA SER A 50 -1.98 -9.16 18.56
C SER A 50 -2.60 -10.09 17.50
N LYS A 51 -2.27 -9.88 16.22
CA LYS A 51 -2.82 -10.60 15.07
C LYS A 51 -1.84 -11.56 14.43
N LEU A 52 -0.67 -11.81 15.02
CA LEU A 52 0.33 -12.72 14.47
C LEU A 52 -0.22 -14.10 14.09
N PRO A 53 -1.08 -14.75 14.90
CA PRO A 53 -1.69 -16.03 14.51
C PRO A 53 -2.53 -15.93 13.23
N TRP A 54 -3.24 -14.83 13.02
CA TRP A 54 -4.04 -14.58 11.82
C TRP A 54 -3.16 -14.24 10.62
N LEU A 55 -2.16 -13.37 10.81
CA LEU A 55 -1.17 -13.01 9.78
C LEU A 55 -0.44 -14.26 9.24
N ARG A 56 -0.14 -15.22 10.13
CA ARG A 56 0.51 -16.49 9.78
C ARG A 56 -0.32 -17.45 8.93
N GLN A 57 -1.62 -17.20 8.78
CA GLN A 57 -2.46 -17.95 7.84
C GLN A 57 -2.14 -17.59 6.39
N PHE A 58 -1.51 -16.44 6.14
CA PHE A 58 -1.24 -15.93 4.80
C PHE A 58 0.25 -15.89 4.45
N ARG A 59 1.12 -15.56 5.41
CA ARG A 59 2.58 -15.44 5.21
C ARG A 59 3.33 -15.99 6.42
N ALA A 60 4.60 -16.37 6.26
CA ALA A 60 5.30 -17.11 7.31
C ALA A 60 5.67 -16.27 8.55
N PHE A 61 6.04 -14.99 8.38
CA PHE A 61 6.57 -14.15 9.46
C PHE A 61 7.67 -14.90 10.26
N LYS A 62 8.67 -15.43 9.54
CA LYS A 62 9.72 -16.31 10.08
C LYS A 62 10.43 -15.72 11.30
N HIS A 63 10.72 -14.41 11.24
CA HIS A 63 11.37 -13.66 12.30
C HIS A 63 10.39 -12.85 13.17
N GLY A 64 9.10 -13.18 13.11
CA GLY A 64 8.05 -12.48 13.84
C GLY A 64 7.78 -11.08 13.30
N ILE A 65 7.23 -10.24 14.17
CA ILE A 65 6.81 -8.87 13.84
C ILE A 65 8.00 -7.93 13.99
N PRO A 66 8.32 -7.12 12.97
CA PRO A 66 9.34 -6.08 13.08
C PRO A 66 8.93 -5.02 14.10
N THR A 67 9.91 -4.48 14.84
CA THR A 67 9.67 -3.33 15.74
C THR A 67 9.18 -2.11 14.96
N ARG A 68 8.52 -1.15 15.63
CA ARG A 68 8.12 0.14 15.04
C ARG A 68 9.26 0.85 14.29
N HIS A 69 10.49 0.73 14.78
CA HIS A 69 11.67 1.34 14.17
C HIS A 69 12.12 0.58 12.93
N SER A 70 12.00 -0.75 12.93
CA SER A 70 12.25 -1.58 11.74
C SER A 70 11.19 -1.33 10.67
N ILE A 71 9.90 -1.27 11.03
CA ILE A 71 8.79 -0.96 10.11
C ILE A 71 9.05 0.36 9.40
N ALA A 72 9.27 1.43 10.16
CA ALA A 72 9.51 2.77 9.60
C ALA A 72 10.74 2.80 8.67
N ARG A 73 11.81 2.08 9.04
CA ARG A 73 13.04 2.01 8.24
C ARG A 73 12.84 1.25 6.93
N ILE A 74 12.14 0.11 6.99
CA ILE A 74 11.87 -0.72 5.81
C ILE A 74 10.96 0.04 4.85
N LEU A 75 9.87 0.64 5.34
CA LEU A 75 8.97 1.38 4.46
C LEU A 75 9.66 2.61 3.84
N LYS A 76 10.58 3.26 4.55
CA LYS A 76 11.38 4.37 4.01
C LYS A 76 12.23 3.98 2.79
N THR A 77 12.62 2.71 2.66
CA THR A 77 13.40 2.24 1.50
C THR A 77 12.51 1.81 0.33
N VAL A 78 11.20 1.68 0.53
CA VAL A 78 10.27 1.28 -0.51
C VAL A 78 10.02 2.46 -1.46
N GLU A 79 10.14 2.19 -2.75
CA GLU A 79 9.81 3.14 -3.80
C GLU A 79 8.27 3.27 -3.87
N THR A 80 7.78 4.50 -3.71
CA THR A 80 6.35 4.76 -3.51
C THR A 80 5.55 4.44 -4.77
N ASP A 81 6.05 4.79 -5.95
CA ASP A 81 5.35 4.56 -7.21
C ASP A 81 5.23 3.06 -7.50
N SER A 82 6.27 2.27 -7.22
CA SER A 82 6.27 0.80 -7.35
C SER A 82 5.23 0.14 -6.45
N LEU A 83 5.14 0.58 -5.19
CA LEU A 83 4.14 0.05 -4.26
C LEU A 83 2.71 0.40 -4.72
N VAL A 84 2.49 1.64 -5.13
CA VAL A 84 1.19 2.11 -5.63
C VAL A 84 0.80 1.37 -6.91
N LEU A 85 1.76 1.17 -7.83
CA LEU A 85 1.55 0.41 -9.06
C LEU A 85 1.21 -1.06 -8.76
N ALA A 86 1.88 -1.70 -7.81
CA ALA A 86 1.56 -3.07 -7.39
C ALA A 86 0.11 -3.18 -6.88
N LEU A 87 -0.31 -2.25 -6.02
CA LEU A 87 -1.68 -2.21 -5.50
C LEU A 87 -2.72 -1.95 -6.60
N PHE A 88 -2.48 -0.98 -7.49
CA PHE A 88 -3.38 -0.72 -8.61
C PHE A 88 -3.43 -1.88 -9.60
N SER A 89 -2.31 -2.56 -9.84
CA SER A 89 -2.24 -3.72 -10.73
C SER A 89 -3.10 -4.86 -10.17
N TRP A 90 -3.01 -5.10 -8.86
CA TRP A 90 -3.87 -6.07 -8.18
C TRP A 90 -5.35 -5.70 -8.30
N VAL A 91 -5.74 -4.46 -7.97
CA VAL A 91 -7.14 -4.01 -8.04
C VAL A 91 -7.68 -4.10 -9.48
N ASN A 92 -6.90 -3.67 -10.48
CA ASN A 92 -7.31 -3.73 -11.88
C ASN A 92 -7.41 -5.15 -12.43
N GLU A 93 -6.61 -6.08 -11.92
CA GLU A 93 -6.74 -7.49 -12.25
C GLU A 93 -8.07 -8.06 -11.72
N GLN A 94 -8.44 -7.75 -10.47
CA GLN A 94 -9.74 -8.15 -9.91
C GLN A 94 -10.91 -7.55 -10.70
N ARG A 95 -10.83 -6.26 -11.05
CA ARG A 95 -11.84 -5.58 -11.87
C ARG A 95 -12.01 -6.20 -13.26
N SER A 96 -10.92 -6.64 -13.88
CA SER A 96 -10.99 -7.24 -15.22
C SER A 96 -11.80 -8.54 -15.22
N GLN A 97 -11.86 -9.23 -14.07
CA GLN A 97 -12.66 -10.45 -13.88
C GLN A 97 -14.14 -10.15 -13.60
N SER A 98 -14.48 -8.94 -13.15
CA SER A 98 -15.85 -8.53 -12.78
C SER A 98 -16.65 -7.84 -13.89
N GLY A 99 -16.19 -7.89 -15.15
CA GLY A 99 -17.00 -7.43 -16.29
C GLY A 99 -16.84 -5.96 -16.69
N LYS A 100 -15.82 -5.26 -16.17
CA LYS A 100 -15.45 -3.88 -16.56
C LYS A 100 -16.54 -2.83 -16.27
N PRO A 101 -16.81 -2.55 -14.98
CA PRO A 101 -17.80 -1.57 -14.55
C PRO A 101 -17.46 -0.13 -14.98
N ILE A 102 -18.45 0.76 -14.84
CA ILE A 102 -18.35 2.19 -15.14
C ILE A 102 -17.23 2.81 -14.28
N ILE A 103 -16.32 3.53 -14.94
CA ILE A 103 -15.22 4.25 -14.28
C ILE A 103 -15.55 5.74 -14.23
N ALA A 104 -15.67 6.28 -13.02
CA ALA A 104 -15.75 7.71 -12.79
C ALA A 104 -14.34 8.31 -12.71
N PHE A 105 -14.19 9.52 -13.26
CA PHE A 105 -13.00 10.34 -13.09
C PHE A 105 -13.36 11.56 -12.24
N ASP A 106 -12.64 11.73 -11.13
CA ASP A 106 -12.82 12.89 -10.23
C ASP A 106 -11.49 13.62 -10.05
N GLY A 107 -11.54 14.95 -10.08
CA GLY A 107 -10.39 15.84 -9.99
C GLY A 107 -10.54 16.81 -8.82
N LYS A 108 -9.60 16.77 -7.87
CA LYS A 108 -9.57 17.67 -6.70
C LYS A 108 -8.34 18.56 -6.75
N THR A 109 -8.53 19.85 -6.50
CA THR A 109 -7.41 20.78 -6.31
C THR A 109 -7.12 20.89 -4.82
N LEU A 110 -5.85 20.70 -4.42
CA LEU A 110 -5.48 20.77 -3.01
C LEU A 110 -5.64 22.22 -2.49
N ARG A 111 -6.43 22.39 -1.43
CA ARG A 111 -6.66 23.70 -0.82
C ARG A 111 -5.34 24.28 -0.28
N GLY A 112 -4.99 25.49 -0.74
CA GLY A 112 -3.76 26.18 -0.30
C GLY A 112 -2.51 25.82 -1.10
N ALA A 113 -2.61 25.03 -2.19
CA ALA A 113 -1.47 24.73 -3.06
C ALA A 113 -1.00 25.94 -3.90
N SER A 114 -1.83 26.98 -4.04
CA SER A 114 -1.47 28.19 -4.79
C SER A 114 -0.45 29.04 -4.02
N LYS A 115 0.84 28.89 -4.33
CA LYS A 115 1.87 29.90 -4.00
C LYS A 115 2.13 30.84 -5.18
N LYS A 116 1.85 30.40 -6.41
CA LYS A 116 1.80 31.17 -7.66
C LYS A 116 0.65 30.62 -8.51
N ARG A 117 0.09 31.46 -9.39
CA ARG A 117 -1.14 31.18 -10.17
C ARG A 117 -1.06 29.94 -11.08
N GLU A 118 0.14 29.42 -11.34
CA GLU A 118 0.42 28.36 -12.32
C GLU A 118 0.79 26.99 -11.71
N ASP A 119 1.03 26.90 -10.39
CA ASP A 119 1.49 25.67 -9.71
C ASP A 119 0.43 25.07 -8.78
N ASN A 120 -0.83 24.97 -9.23
CA ASN A 120 -1.86 24.32 -8.42
C ASN A 120 -1.71 22.80 -8.51
N LEU A 121 -1.63 22.15 -7.35
CA LEU A 121 -1.59 20.69 -7.27
C LEU A 121 -2.98 20.12 -7.57
N HIS A 122 -3.15 19.50 -8.74
CA HIS A 122 -4.38 18.80 -9.09
C HIS A 122 -4.22 17.31 -8.84
N LEU A 123 -5.21 16.68 -8.22
CA LEU A 123 -5.24 15.25 -7.97
C LEU A 123 -6.40 14.64 -8.74
N VAL A 124 -6.10 13.78 -9.72
CA VAL A 124 -7.10 13.07 -10.52
C VAL A 124 -7.14 11.61 -10.08
N SER A 125 -8.34 11.09 -9.83
CA SER A 125 -8.57 9.70 -9.45
C SER A 125 -9.53 9.03 -10.44
N ALA A 126 -9.27 7.76 -10.77
CA ALA A 126 -10.18 6.89 -11.50
C ALA A 126 -10.81 5.91 -10.51
N PHE A 127 -12.14 5.82 -10.49
CA PHE A 127 -12.90 5.12 -9.48
C PHE A 127 -13.92 4.18 -10.11
N ASP A 128 -14.00 2.95 -9.64
CA ASP A 128 -15.04 1.99 -9.98
C ASP A 128 -16.26 2.23 -9.08
N CYS A 129 -17.34 2.72 -9.69
CA CYS A 129 -18.56 3.10 -8.98
C CYS A 129 -19.29 1.91 -8.33
N GLU A 130 -19.11 0.70 -8.85
CA GLU A 130 -19.82 -0.49 -8.36
C GLU A 130 -19.06 -1.13 -7.20
N SER A 131 -17.75 -1.31 -7.33
CA SER A 131 -16.93 -1.95 -6.30
C SER A 131 -16.48 -1.00 -5.19
N GLY A 132 -16.57 0.31 -5.41
CA GLY A 132 -16.11 1.33 -4.47
C GLY A 132 -14.58 1.44 -4.41
N LEU A 133 -13.88 1.00 -5.47
CA LEU A 133 -12.42 0.92 -5.49
C LEU A 133 -11.79 2.01 -6.38
N THR A 134 -10.73 2.63 -5.88
CA THR A 134 -9.88 3.52 -6.69
C THR A 134 -8.93 2.68 -7.54
N LEU A 135 -9.01 2.85 -8.86
CA LEU A 135 -8.25 2.11 -9.86
C LEU A 135 -6.93 2.77 -10.23
N TYR A 136 -6.86 4.09 -10.07
CA TYR A 136 -5.69 4.90 -10.37
C TYR A 136 -5.80 6.26 -9.69
N GLN A 137 -4.67 6.86 -9.35
CA GLN A 137 -4.60 8.21 -8.81
C GLN A 137 -3.30 8.87 -9.26
N ARG A 138 -3.39 10.12 -9.74
CA ARG A 138 -2.22 10.87 -10.21
C ARG A 138 -2.34 12.35 -9.91
N THR A 139 -1.20 12.92 -9.53
CA THR A 139 -1.02 14.37 -9.44
C THR A 139 -0.73 14.95 -10.83
N VAL A 140 -1.45 15.99 -11.21
CA VAL A 140 -1.35 16.72 -12.49
C VAL A 140 -1.08 18.20 -12.21
#